data_AF-A0A7X7XAF4-F1
#
_entry.id   AF-A0A7X7XAF4-F1
#
_cell.length_a   1.000
_cell.length_b   1.000
_cell.length_c   1.000
_cell.angle_alpha   90.00
_cell.angle_beta   90.00
_cell.angle_gamma   90.00
#
_symmetry.space_group_name_H-M   'P 1'
#
loop_
_entity.id
_entity.type
_entity.pdbx_description
1 polymer ?
#
loop_
_entity_poly.entity_id
_entity_poly.type
_entity_poly.pdbx_seq_one_letter_code
_entity_poly.pdbx_strand_id
1 'polypeptide(L)'
;MKEYETNQRSGHTNDKSDSPIGLIFDVQRYSIHDGPGIRTTVFFKGCPLRCWWCHNPEGIDSGKELMYFEYKCMRCRDCAKVCPTGAIEFKGKPRIFRPLCTACGNCSDACPAGALRLVGKEY
;
A
#
# COMPACT_ATOMS: atom_id res chain seq x y z
N MET A 1 -40.71 -34.63 -11.87
CA MET A 1 -41.45 -33.37 -11.59
C MET A 1 -42.08 -33.50 -10.22
N LYS A 2 -41.86 -32.49 -9.36
CA LYS A 2 -42.35 -32.32 -7.97
C LYS A 2 -41.72 -33.28 -6.95
N GLU A 3 -41.28 -32.86 -5.76
CA GLU A 3 -41.35 -31.58 -5.05
C GLU A 3 -40.16 -31.51 -4.09
N TYR A 4 -39.61 -30.31 -3.90
CA TYR A 4 -38.60 -29.99 -2.91
C TYR A 4 -39.29 -29.88 -1.55
N GLU A 5 -38.86 -30.68 -0.57
CA GLU A 5 -39.19 -30.43 0.83
C GLU A 5 -37.97 -29.86 1.58
N THR A 6 -38.29 -28.76 2.24
CA THR A 6 -37.49 -27.89 3.08
C THR A 6 -36.92 -28.59 4.30
N ASN A 7 -35.71 -28.19 4.72
CA ASN A 7 -35.47 -28.04 6.15
C ASN A 7 -34.64 -26.79 6.45
N GLN A 8 -35.24 -25.93 7.27
CA GLN A 8 -34.70 -24.68 7.74
C GLN A 8 -33.86 -24.89 9.01
N ARG A 9 -33.02 -23.88 9.30
CA ARG A 9 -32.38 -23.50 10.57
C ARG A 9 -31.02 -24.18 10.79
N SER A 10 -29.95 -23.44 10.96
CA SER A 10 -29.84 -22.34 11.93
C SER A 10 -28.84 -21.28 11.46
N GLY A 11 -29.28 -20.02 11.52
CA GLY A 11 -28.44 -18.86 11.28
C GLY A 11 -27.64 -18.48 12.53
N HIS A 12 -26.35 -18.22 12.33
CA HIS A 12 -25.43 -17.45 13.17
C HIS A 12 -24.10 -17.44 12.38
N THR A 13 -23.44 -16.34 12.02
CA THR A 13 -23.26 -15.05 12.70
C THR A 13 -22.68 -14.00 11.74
N ASN A 14 -22.96 -12.73 12.08
CA ASN A 14 -22.16 -11.54 11.78
C ASN A 14 -21.98 -11.11 10.32
N ASP A 15 -23.03 -10.50 9.77
CA ASP A 15 -22.88 -9.46 8.75
C ASP A 15 -22.35 -8.18 9.44
N LYS A 16 -21.05 -8.14 9.76
CA LYS A 16 -20.37 -6.87 9.99
C LYS A 16 -20.32 -6.21 8.62
N SER A 17 -21.11 -5.16 8.42
CA SER A 17 -20.99 -4.28 7.28
C SER A 17 -19.51 -3.93 7.08
N ASP A 18 -18.90 -4.53 6.05
CA ASP A 18 -17.49 -4.35 5.72
C ASP A 18 -17.34 -2.89 5.25
N SER A 19 -17.09 -2.00 6.21
CA SER A 19 -16.92 -0.58 5.91
C SER A 19 -15.68 -0.47 5.03
N PRO A 20 -15.77 0.18 3.86
CA PRO A 20 -14.66 0.19 2.92
C PRO A 20 -13.44 0.83 3.58
N ILE A 21 -12.35 0.06 3.70
CA ILE A 21 -11.09 0.53 4.26
C ILE A 21 -10.38 1.40 3.21
N GLY A 22 -10.16 2.68 3.54
CA GLY A 22 -9.43 3.60 2.67
C GLY A 22 -7.92 3.43 2.83
N LEU A 23 -7.19 3.32 1.71
CA LEU A 23 -5.73 3.30 1.71
C LEU A 23 -5.16 4.71 1.52
N ILE A 24 -4.29 5.13 2.44
CA ILE A 24 -3.66 6.45 2.44
C ILE A 24 -2.18 6.31 2.07
N PHE A 25 -1.70 7.08 1.09
CA PHE A 25 -0.29 7.08 0.70
C PHE A 25 0.53 8.16 1.40
N ASP A 26 -0.09 9.27 1.79
CA ASP A 26 0.57 10.32 2.56
C ASP A 26 -0.42 11.12 3.43
N VAL A 27 0.08 11.65 4.54
CA VAL A 27 -0.62 12.60 5.43
C VAL A 27 0.30 13.79 5.63
N GLN A 28 0.10 14.82 4.82
CA GLN A 28 0.90 16.02 4.85
C GLN A 28 0.33 17.01 5.85
N ARG A 29 1.08 17.25 6.93
CA ARG A 29 0.76 18.28 7.92
C ARG A 29 1.35 19.61 7.48
N TYR A 30 0.68 20.70 7.82
CA TYR A 30 1.09 22.08 7.49
C TYR A 30 1.14 22.38 5.98
N SER A 31 0.25 21.79 5.18
CA SER A 31 0.13 22.18 3.77
C SER A 31 -0.45 23.58 3.66
N ILE A 32 0.25 24.45 2.94
CA ILE A 32 -0.17 25.82 2.59
C ILE A 32 -0.42 25.97 1.08
N HIS A 33 -0.15 24.92 0.31
CA HIS A 33 -0.25 24.92 -1.15
C HIS A 33 -1.57 24.28 -1.64
N ASP A 34 -2.16 23.38 -0.85
CA ASP A 34 -3.41 22.67 -1.19
C ASP A 34 -4.68 23.38 -0.69
N GLY A 35 -4.65 24.72 -0.64
CA GLY A 35 -5.78 25.57 -0.25
C GLY A 35 -5.40 26.66 0.75
N PRO A 36 -6.34 27.57 1.09
CA PRO A 36 -6.06 28.71 1.96
C PRO A 36 -5.83 28.28 3.41
N GLY A 37 -4.86 28.89 4.08
CA GLY A 37 -4.51 28.63 5.49
C GLY A 37 -3.57 27.43 5.69
N ILE A 38 -3.37 27.04 6.95
CA ILE A 38 -2.55 25.86 7.33
C ILE A 38 -3.47 24.64 7.37
N ARG A 39 -3.15 23.62 6.58
CA ARG A 39 -3.98 22.42 6.42
C ARG A 39 -3.25 21.14 6.78
N THR A 40 -4.02 20.11 7.11
CA THR A 40 -3.58 18.72 7.01
C THR A 40 -4.24 18.11 5.78
N THR A 41 -3.44 17.74 4.79
CA THR A 41 -3.91 17.09 3.56
C THR A 41 -3.73 15.58 3.71
N VAL A 42 -4.78 14.82 3.43
CA VAL A 42 -4.76 13.36 3.46
C VAL A 42 -4.89 12.86 2.03
N PHE A 43 -3.93 12.04 1.59
CA PHE A 43 -3.86 11.57 0.23
C PHE A 43 -4.23 10.09 0.12
N PHE A 44 -5.26 9.80 -0.68
CA PHE A 44 -5.80 8.45 -0.88
C PHE A 44 -5.24 7.78 -2.13
N LYS A 45 -5.10 6.45 -2.08
CA LYS A 45 -4.82 5.59 -3.25
C LYS A 45 -6.04 5.50 -4.18
N GLY A 46 -5.81 5.17 -5.46
CA GLY A 46 -6.86 4.93 -6.45
C GLY A 46 -7.34 6.17 -7.21
N CYS A 47 -6.46 7.14 -7.48
CA CYS A 47 -6.77 8.29 -8.33
C CYS A 47 -7.23 7.81 -9.73
N PRO A 48 -8.47 8.15 -10.15
CA PRO A 48 -9.02 7.68 -11.41
C PRO A 48 -8.42 8.39 -12.63
N LEU A 49 -7.68 9.49 -12.41
CA LEU A 49 -7.10 10.28 -13.48
C LEU A 49 -5.87 9.59 -14.08
N ARG A 50 -5.57 9.95 -15.33
CA ARG A 50 -4.38 9.50 -16.08
C ARG A 50 -3.69 10.72 -16.70
N CYS A 51 -3.37 11.67 -15.84
CA CYS A 51 -2.72 12.92 -16.24
C CYS A 51 -1.39 12.62 -16.96
N TRP A 52 -1.09 13.38 -18.03
CA TRP A 52 0.18 13.25 -18.76
C TRP A 52 1.40 13.51 -17.84
N TRP A 53 1.22 14.40 -16.87
CA TRP A 53 2.13 14.60 -15.76
C TRP A 53 1.36 14.42 -14.45
N CYS A 54 1.68 13.37 -13.69
CA CYS A 54 1.08 13.16 -12.37
C CYS A 54 1.98 13.77 -11.29
N HIS A 55 1.41 14.62 -10.43
CA HIS A 55 2.15 15.16 -9.28
C HIS A 55 2.42 14.09 -8.23
N ASN A 56 1.43 13.19 -8.02
CA ASN A 56 1.47 12.11 -7.03
C ASN A 56 1.20 10.76 -7.72
N PRO A 57 2.14 10.24 -8.53
CA PRO A 57 1.97 8.98 -9.28
C PRO A 57 1.70 7.77 -8.37
N GLU A 58 2.15 7.78 -7.13
CA GLU A 58 1.87 6.79 -6.09
C GLU A 58 0.39 6.69 -5.71
N GLY A 59 -0.41 7.70 -6.04
CA GLY A 59 -1.84 7.71 -5.83
C GLY A 59 -2.64 6.97 -6.90
N ILE A 60 -2.01 6.58 -8.03
CA ILE A 60 -2.74 6.02 -9.19
C ILE A 60 -3.23 4.59 -8.92
N ASP A 61 -2.35 3.72 -8.45
CA ASP A 61 -2.71 2.35 -8.10
C ASP A 61 -3.62 2.36 -6.86
N SER A 62 -4.63 1.51 -6.84
CA SER A 62 -5.58 1.43 -5.73
C SER A 62 -5.07 0.56 -4.57
N GLY A 63 -3.98 -0.18 -4.77
CA GLY A 63 -3.42 -1.11 -3.80
C GLY A 63 -2.22 -0.55 -3.02
N LYS A 64 -1.69 -1.44 -2.18
CA LYS A 64 -0.43 -1.22 -1.46
C LYS A 64 0.74 -1.38 -2.42
N GLU A 65 1.69 -0.46 -2.36
CA GLU A 65 2.86 -0.50 -3.23
C GLU A 65 4.15 -0.24 -2.46
N LEU A 66 5.22 -0.89 -2.91
CA LEU A 66 6.55 -0.66 -2.37
C LEU A 66 7.27 0.39 -3.23
N MET A 67 7.58 1.53 -2.63
CA MET A 67 8.42 2.57 -3.22
C MET A 67 9.88 2.39 -2.81
N TYR A 68 10.79 2.72 -3.73
CA TYR A 68 12.23 2.70 -3.50
C TYR A 68 12.85 4.08 -3.77
N PHE A 69 13.40 4.69 -2.72
CA PHE A 69 14.12 5.96 -2.74
C PHE A 69 15.62 5.69 -2.74
N GLU A 70 16.19 5.56 -3.94
CA GLU A 70 17.60 5.19 -4.13
C GLU A 70 18.58 6.07 -3.35
N TYR A 71 18.33 7.39 -3.32
CA TYR A 71 19.18 8.37 -2.62
C TYR A 71 19.24 8.19 -1.10
N LYS A 72 18.28 7.48 -0.49
CA LYS A 72 18.30 7.13 0.94
C LYS A 72 19.01 5.80 1.20
N CYS A 73 19.22 4.98 0.18
CA CYS A 73 19.63 3.60 0.37
C CYS A 73 21.12 3.50 0.78
N MET A 74 21.38 3.03 2.00
CA MET A 74 22.73 2.77 2.50
C MET A 74 23.27 1.37 2.15
N ARG A 75 22.56 0.61 1.30
CA ARG A 75 22.99 -0.71 0.79
C ARG A 75 23.27 -1.78 1.87
N CYS A 76 22.63 -1.71 3.04
CA CYS A 76 22.80 -2.65 4.17
C CYS A 76 22.24 -4.06 3.93
N ARG A 77 21.38 -4.24 2.92
CA ARG A 77 20.74 -5.50 2.49
C ARG A 77 19.67 -6.09 3.43
N ASP A 78 19.30 -5.40 4.50
CA ASP A 78 18.31 -5.95 5.46
C ASP A 78 16.96 -6.23 4.82
N CYS A 79 16.54 -5.38 3.87
CA CYS A 79 15.32 -5.58 3.10
C CYS A 79 15.28 -6.92 2.35
N ALA A 80 16.42 -7.38 1.82
CA ALA A 80 16.49 -8.65 1.10
C ALA A 80 16.41 -9.84 2.07
N LYS A 81 17.03 -9.73 3.24
CA LYS A 81 17.02 -10.79 4.28
C LYS A 81 15.61 -11.06 4.82
N VAL A 82 14.79 -10.02 4.96
CA VAL A 82 13.44 -10.12 5.55
C VAL A 82 12.33 -10.37 4.52
N CYS A 83 12.65 -10.41 3.22
CA CYS A 83 11.65 -10.57 2.18
C CYS A 83 11.22 -12.05 2.09
N PRO A 84 9.97 -12.41 2.46
CA PRO A 84 9.55 -13.81 2.55
C PRO A 84 9.42 -14.48 1.18
N THR A 85 9.21 -13.71 0.12
CA THR A 85 9.01 -14.22 -1.25
C THR A 85 10.27 -14.16 -2.11
N GLY A 86 11.39 -13.67 -1.56
CA GLY A 86 12.61 -13.46 -2.34
C GLY A 86 12.48 -12.40 -3.43
N ALA A 87 11.50 -11.50 -3.35
CA ALA A 87 11.24 -10.47 -4.36
C ALA A 87 12.34 -9.39 -4.48
N ILE A 88 13.32 -9.36 -3.58
CA ILE A 88 14.38 -8.34 -3.55
C ILE A 88 15.74 -9.01 -3.79
N GLU A 89 16.27 -8.86 -5.00
CA GLU A 89 17.63 -9.26 -5.37
C GLU A 89 18.60 -8.09 -5.12
N PHE A 90 19.85 -8.37 -4.75
CA PHE A 90 20.87 -7.34 -4.54
C PHE A 90 21.96 -7.37 -5.61
N LYS A 91 22.00 -6.34 -6.48
CA LYS A 91 23.06 -6.15 -7.50
C LYS A 91 23.62 -4.73 -7.42
N GLY A 92 24.49 -4.50 -6.44
CA GLY A 92 24.96 -3.16 -6.05
C GLY A 92 23.90 -2.30 -5.35
N LYS A 93 22.63 -2.41 -5.78
CA LYS A 93 21.42 -1.85 -5.18
C LYS A 93 20.28 -2.89 -5.18
N PRO A 94 19.24 -2.72 -4.34
CA PRO A 94 18.08 -3.59 -4.39
C PRO A 94 17.38 -3.49 -5.75
N ARG A 95 17.08 -4.64 -6.36
CA ARG A 95 16.19 -4.78 -7.51
C ARG A 95 14.95 -5.52 -7.04
N ILE A 96 13.80 -4.86 -7.15
CA ILE A 96 12.52 -5.41 -6.71
C ILE A 96 11.85 -6.08 -7.90
N PHE A 97 11.68 -7.40 -7.83
CA PHE A 97 10.92 -8.15 -8.81
C PHE A 97 9.44 -8.12 -8.43
N ARG A 98 8.72 -7.14 -8.99
CA ARG A 98 7.32 -6.82 -8.66
C ARG A 98 6.37 -8.02 -8.68
N PRO A 99 6.44 -8.98 -9.63
CA PRO A 99 5.53 -10.13 -9.64
C PRO A 99 5.61 -11.03 -8.40
N LEU A 100 6.73 -11.03 -7.67
CA LEU A 100 6.88 -11.78 -6.41
C LEU A 100 6.58 -10.94 -5.17
N CYS A 101 6.45 -9.62 -5.31
CA CYS A 101 6.21 -8.74 -4.18
C CYS A 101 4.73 -8.78 -3.79
N THR A 102 4.44 -9.23 -2.57
CA THR A 102 3.07 -9.27 -2.02
C THR A 102 2.69 -7.99 -1.28
N ALA A 103 3.53 -6.95 -1.36
CA ALA A 103 3.35 -5.70 -0.62
C ALA A 103 3.18 -5.90 0.91
N CYS A 104 3.79 -6.94 1.48
CA CYS A 104 3.65 -7.30 2.90
C CYS A 104 4.23 -6.28 3.90
N GLY A 105 5.16 -5.42 3.48
CA GLY A 105 5.71 -4.36 4.33
C GLY A 105 6.99 -4.70 5.10
N ASN A 106 7.36 -5.97 5.28
CA ASN A 106 8.55 -6.36 6.08
C ASN A 106 9.83 -5.60 5.71
N CYS A 107 10.08 -5.43 4.41
CA CYS A 107 11.25 -4.72 3.91
C CYS A 107 11.22 -3.21 4.16
N SER A 108 10.03 -2.61 4.27
CA SER A 108 9.84 -1.21 4.66
C SER A 108 10.15 -1.04 6.15
N ASP A 109 9.64 -1.93 7.00
CA ASP A 109 9.85 -1.86 8.45
C ASP A 109 11.31 -2.13 8.84
N ALA A 110 11.97 -3.06 8.13
CA ALA A 110 13.37 -3.36 8.34
C ALA A 110 14.33 -2.34 7.70
N CYS A 111 13.87 -1.30 6.99
CA CYS A 111 14.74 -0.35 6.31
C CYS A 111 15.13 0.82 7.23
N PRO A 112 16.34 0.84 7.82
CA PRO A 112 16.72 1.88 8.78
C PRO A 112 16.79 3.28 8.13
N ALA A 113 17.10 3.33 6.83
CA ALA A 113 17.19 4.58 6.09
C ALA A 113 15.84 5.10 5.57
N GLY A 114 14.77 4.31 5.71
CA GLY A 114 13.48 4.60 5.07
C GLY A 114 13.57 4.68 3.54
N ALA A 115 14.52 3.95 2.94
CA ALA A 115 14.72 3.91 1.50
C ALA A 115 13.71 3.00 0.79
N LEU A 116 13.18 1.99 1.48
CA LEU A 116 12.00 1.25 1.04
C LEU A 116 10.83 1.68 1.89
N ARG A 117 9.72 2.05 1.25
CA ARG A 117 8.50 2.47 1.94
C ARG A 117 7.30 1.81 1.34
N LEU A 118 6.48 1.19 2.18
CA LEU A 118 5.15 0.76 1.79
C LEU A 118 4.21 1.97 1.81
N VAL A 119 3.58 2.26 0.67
CA VAL A 119 2.53 3.27 0.53
C VAL A 119 1.17 2.62 0.37
N GLY A 120 0.11 3.30 0.82
CA GLY A 120 -1.24 2.73 0.92
C GLY A 120 -1.48 2.06 2.27
N LYS A 121 -1.25 2.79 3.36
CA LYS A 121 -1.52 2.29 4.71
C LYS A 121 -3.02 2.36 5.00
N GLU A 122 -3.51 1.37 5.72
CA GLU A 122 -4.84 1.40 6.34
C GLU A 122 -4.77 2.28 7.59
N TYR A 123 -5.78 3.10 7.81
CA TYR A 123 -5.91 4.00 8.97
C TYR A 123 -7.28 3.86 9.61
#